data_AF-A0A6B2GCH1-F1
#
_entry.id   AF-A0A6B2GCH1-F1
#
_cell.length_a   1.000
_cell.length_b   1.000
_cell.length_c   1.000
_cell.angle_alpha   90.00
_cell.angle_beta   90.00
_cell.angle_gamma   90.00
#
_symmetry.space_group_name_H-M   'P 1'
#
loop_
_entity.id
_entity.type
_entity.pdbx_description
1 polymer ?
#
loop_
_entity_poly.entity_id
_entity_poly.type
_entity_poly.pdbx_seq_one_letter_code
_entity_poly.pdbx_strand_id
1 'polypeptide(L)'
;MKNENPALVLKKMNIIEKKDSLGLYLVAIKDVLNINDTAPISYVTPTIIEIILHKRELNLIKNLQETLTKDAIKKNEFEIFIEN
;
A
#
# COMPACT_ATOMS: atom_id res chain seq x y z
N MET A 1 45.03 28.34 -19.56
CA MET A 1 43.70 28.48 -20.16
C MET A 1 43.01 27.12 -20.05
N LYS A 2 41.94 27.07 -19.26
CA LYS A 2 41.25 25.86 -18.82
C LYS A 2 40.30 25.40 -19.93
N ASN A 3 40.69 24.36 -20.67
CA ASN A 3 39.85 23.75 -21.69
C ASN A 3 39.20 22.50 -21.09
N GLU A 4 38.14 22.70 -20.32
CA GLU A 4 37.28 21.60 -19.87
C GLU A 4 35.97 21.69 -20.66
N ASN A 5 35.76 20.68 -21.48
CA ASN A 5 34.70 20.58 -22.48
C ASN A 5 33.31 20.66 -21.80
N PRO A 6 32.40 21.56 -22.22
CA PRO A 6 31.08 21.74 -21.58
C PRO A 6 30.18 20.49 -21.66
N ALA A 7 30.53 19.52 -22.50
CA ALA A 7 29.85 18.22 -22.57
C ALA A 7 30.05 17.32 -21.33
N LEU A 8 31.07 17.58 -20.48
CA LEU A 8 31.35 16.73 -19.31
C LEU A 8 30.45 17.03 -18.10
N VAL A 9 29.79 18.18 -18.06
CA VAL A 9 29.07 18.67 -16.86
C VAL A 9 27.57 18.39 -16.90
N LEU A 10 27.01 18.00 -18.06
CA LEU A 10 25.56 18.02 -18.30
C LEU A 10 24.90 16.63 -18.37
N LYS A 11 25.35 15.66 -17.57
CA LYS A 11 24.62 14.39 -17.43
C LYS A 11 23.90 14.28 -16.07
N LYS A 12 22.85 15.11 -15.95
CA LYS A 12 21.61 14.98 -15.15
C LYS A 12 21.53 13.81 -14.14
N MET A 13 22.42 13.76 -13.16
CA MET A 13 22.28 12.90 -11.98
C MET A 13 22.70 13.73 -10.76
N ASN A 14 21.73 14.05 -9.90
CA ASN A 14 22.02 14.77 -8.67
C ASN A 14 22.59 13.77 -7.67
N ILE A 15 23.91 13.83 -7.45
CA ILE A 15 24.63 12.99 -6.49
C ILE A 15 24.76 13.78 -5.19
N ILE A 16 24.27 13.22 -4.09
CA ILE A 16 24.44 13.75 -2.74
C ILE A 16 25.56 12.95 -2.09
N GLU A 17 26.60 13.64 -1.65
CA GLU A 17 27.75 13.04 -0.98
C GLU A 17 27.68 13.33 0.52
N LYS A 18 27.78 12.27 1.34
CA LYS A 18 27.90 12.40 2.80
C LYS A 18 29.20 11.75 3.26
N LYS A 19 30.07 12.53 3.87
CA LYS A 19 31.33 12.05 4.45
C LYS A 19 31.18 11.90 5.96
N ASP A 20 31.55 10.74 6.47
CA ASP A 20 31.73 10.49 7.89
C ASP A 20 33.18 10.03 8.15
N SER A 21 33.54 9.96 9.42
CA SER A 21 34.82 9.51 9.96
C SER A 21 35.24 8.13 9.46
N LEU A 22 34.26 7.27 9.12
CA LEU A 22 34.45 5.88 8.69
C LEU A 22 34.35 5.68 7.17
N GLY A 23 33.96 6.69 6.39
CA GLY A 23 33.83 6.54 4.93
C GLY A 23 33.00 7.60 4.19
N LEU A 24 32.95 7.46 2.86
CA LEU A 24 32.19 8.32 1.94
C LEU A 24 30.97 7.56 1.40
N TYR A 25 29.79 8.14 1.56
CA TYR A 25 28.54 7.62 1.01
C TYR A 25 28.08 8.51 -0.14
N LEU A 26 27.85 7.92 -1.31
CA LEU A 26 27.36 8.59 -2.51
C LEU A 26 25.94 8.10 -2.81
N VAL A 27 24.98 9.01 -2.86
CA VAL A 27 23.59 8.72 -3.21
C VAL A 27 23.25 9.43 -4.51
N ALA A 28 22.88 8.68 -5.56
CA ALA A 28 22.48 9.25 -6.83
C ALA A 28 20.95 9.22 -6.99
N ILE A 29 20.34 10.39 -7.16
CA ILE A 29 18.91 10.52 -7.42
C ILE A 29 18.68 10.29 -8.92
N LYS A 30 17.96 9.24 -9.26
CA LYS A 30 17.65 8.88 -10.66
C LYS A 30 16.46 9.65 -11.21
N ASP A 31 15.38 9.75 -10.43
CA ASP A 31 14.15 10.43 -10.82
C ASP A 31 13.35 10.83 -9.58
N VAL A 32 12.54 11.89 -9.70
CA VAL A 32 11.69 12.41 -8.62
C VAL A 32 10.29 12.59 -9.17
N LEU A 33 9.31 11.98 -8.50
CA LEU A 33 7.90 12.16 -8.81
C LEU A 33 7.38 13.43 -8.15
N ASN A 34 6.68 14.27 -8.92
CA ASN A 34 6.01 15.45 -8.40
C ASN A 34 4.73 15.05 -7.68
N ILE A 35 4.21 15.98 -6.89
CA ILE A 35 2.88 15.86 -6.29
C ILE A 35 1.86 15.73 -7.43
N ASN A 36 0.97 14.74 -7.34
CA ASN A 36 -0.01 14.29 -8.35
C ASN A 36 0.53 13.36 -9.45
N ASP A 37 1.82 13.06 -9.50
CA ASP A 37 2.32 12.03 -10.41
C ASP A 37 1.87 10.63 -9.93
N THR A 38 1.73 9.69 -10.87
CA THR A 38 1.30 8.32 -10.54
C THR A 38 2.35 7.65 -9.66
N ALA A 39 1.93 7.25 -8.45
CA ALA A 39 2.81 6.60 -7.49
C ALA A 39 3.32 5.25 -8.04
N PRO A 40 4.55 4.84 -7.69
CA PRO A 40 5.08 3.55 -8.08
C PRO A 40 4.23 2.41 -7.51
N ILE A 41 4.13 1.31 -8.26
CA ILE A 41 3.32 0.15 -7.88
C ILE A 41 3.69 -0.35 -6.47
N SER A 42 4.97 -0.39 -6.14
CA SER A 42 5.48 -0.86 -4.85
C SER A 42 4.93 -0.09 -3.64
N TYR A 43 4.58 1.19 -3.82
CA TYR A 43 4.01 2.02 -2.75
C TYR A 43 2.51 1.80 -2.60
N VAL A 44 1.78 1.54 -3.70
CA VAL A 44 0.31 1.45 -3.69
C VAL A 44 -0.19 0.01 -3.48
N THR A 45 0.59 -0.99 -3.87
CA THR A 45 0.25 -2.42 -3.71
C THR A 45 -0.17 -2.78 -2.28
N PRO A 46 0.57 -2.45 -1.20
CA PRO A 46 0.16 -2.83 0.15
C PRO A 46 -1.22 -2.26 0.53
N THR A 47 -1.46 -0.98 0.21
CA THR A 47 -2.75 -0.32 0.49
C THR A 47 -3.91 -0.94 -0.31
N ILE A 48 -3.70 -1.30 -1.57
CA ILE A 48 -4.73 -1.96 -2.39
C ILE A 48 -5.10 -3.32 -1.78
N ILE A 49 -4.11 -4.10 -1.34
CA ILE A 49 -4.34 -5.39 -0.68
C ILE A 49 -5.18 -5.19 0.58
N GLU A 50 -4.83 -4.22 1.44
CA GLU A 50 -5.61 -3.91 2.63
C GLU A 50 -7.06 -3.56 2.30
N ILE A 51 -7.30 -2.68 1.31
CA ILE A 51 -8.65 -2.30 0.89
C ILE A 51 -9.46 -3.54 0.46
N ILE A 52 -8.84 -4.45 -0.31
CA ILE A 52 -9.50 -5.66 -0.78
C ILE A 52 -9.83 -6.59 0.40
N LEU A 53 -8.91 -6.78 1.34
CA LEU A 53 -9.11 -7.63 2.52
C LEU A 53 -10.28 -7.13 3.38
N HIS A 54 -10.29 -5.83 3.72
CA HIS A 54 -11.38 -5.23 4.50
C HIS A 54 -12.74 -5.36 3.78
N LYS A 55 -12.77 -5.14 2.47
CA LYS A 55 -14.01 -5.33 1.67
C LYS A 55 -14.52 -6.77 1.74
N ARG A 56 -13.62 -7.77 1.68
CA ARG A 56 -13.99 -9.19 1.76
C ARG A 56 -14.50 -9.57 3.14
N GLU A 57 -13.87 -9.04 4.19
CA GLU A 57 -14.30 -9.25 5.58
C GLU A 57 -15.71 -8.71 5.83
N LEU A 58 -15.96 -7.45 5.44
CA LEU A 58 -17.29 -6.84 5.59
C LEU A 58 -18.37 -7.59 4.80
N ASN A 59 -18.05 -8.00 3.57
CA ASN A 59 -18.98 -8.79 2.76
C ASN A 59 -19.29 -10.15 3.38
N LEU A 60 -18.29 -10.81 3.99
CA LEU A 60 -18.48 -12.09 4.67
C LEU A 60 -19.43 -11.96 5.86
N ILE A 61 -19.20 -10.95 6.72
CA ILE A 61 -20.06 -10.67 7.88
C ILE A 61 -21.50 -10.41 7.43
N LYS A 62 -21.68 -9.57 6.40
CA LYS A 62 -23.01 -9.29 5.85
C LYS A 62 -23.72 -10.55 5.35
N ASN A 63 -23.01 -11.37 4.57
CA ASN A 63 -23.58 -12.61 4.04
C ASN A 63 -23.96 -13.60 5.16
N LEU A 64 -23.13 -13.70 6.21
CA LEU A 64 -23.44 -14.52 7.38
C LEU A 64 -24.72 -14.03 8.08
N GLN A 65 -24.84 -12.72 8.33
CA GLN A 65 -26.03 -12.13 8.95
C GLN A 65 -27.29 -12.38 8.11
N GLU A 66 -27.20 -12.20 6.79
CA GLU A 66 -28.33 -12.47 5.89
C GLU A 66 -28.74 -13.94 5.90
N THR A 67 -27.77 -14.86 5.87
CA THR A 67 -28.04 -16.31 5.93
C THR A 67 -28.68 -16.69 7.27
N LEU A 68 -28.11 -16.25 8.39
CA LEU A 68 -28.67 -16.51 9.73
C LEU A 68 -30.11 -15.96 9.87
N THR A 69 -30.36 -14.76 9.35
CA THR A 69 -31.69 -14.14 9.38
C THR A 69 -32.68 -14.92 8.51
N LYS A 70 -32.28 -15.30 7.29
CA LYS A 70 -33.11 -16.11 6.39
C LYS A 70 -33.40 -17.49 6.99
N ASP A 71 -32.41 -18.11 7.62
CA ASP A 71 -32.55 -19.40 8.27
C ASP A 71 -33.48 -19.30 9.49
N ALA A 72 -33.36 -18.25 10.32
CA ALA A 72 -34.27 -18.02 11.44
C ALA A 72 -35.73 -17.81 10.99
N ILE A 73 -35.94 -17.01 9.93
CA ILE A 73 -37.28 -16.78 9.35
C ILE A 73 -37.85 -18.07 8.75
N LYS A 74 -37.04 -18.83 8.02
CA LYS A 74 -37.49 -20.07 7.38
C LYS A 74 -37.77 -21.18 8.38
N LYS A 75 -36.96 -21.26 9.44
CA LYS A 75 -36.98 -22.43 10.32
C LYS A 75 -38.11 -22.38 11.34
N ASN A 76 -38.59 -21.22 11.81
CA ASN A 76 -39.77 -21.06 12.70
C ASN A 76 -39.88 -22.11 13.86
N GLU A 77 -38.79 -22.79 14.19
CA GLU A 77 -38.67 -23.85 15.19
C GLU A 77 -38.02 -23.20 16.40
N PHE A 78 -38.85 -22.58 17.23
CA PHE A 78 -38.47 -22.22 18.59
C PHE A 78 -38.76 -23.44 19.47
N GLU A 79 -37.72 -24.15 19.90
CA GLU A 79 -37.85 -25.13 20.99
C GLU A 79 -37.88 -24.35 22.31
N ILE A 80 -39.05 -24.29 22.95
CA ILE A 80 -39.20 -23.74 24.29
C ILE A 80 -38.75 -24.82 25.27
N PHE A 81 -37.52 -24.72 25.78
CA PHE A 81 -37.07 -25.55 26.89
C PHE A 81 -37.68 -25.01 28.19
N ILE A 82 -38.66 -25.74 28.73
CA ILE A 82 -39.17 -25.52 30.08
C ILE A 82 -38.36 -26.44 31.00
N GLU A 83 -37.51 -25.86 31.86
CA GLU A 83 -36.87 -26.60 32.96
C GLU A 83 -37.93 -26.98 34.02
N ASN A 84 -37.94 -28.25 34.43
CA ASN A 84 -38.77 -28.79 35.52
C ASN A 84 -38.06 -28.70 36.87
#